data_AF-A0A2Z2HA65-F1
#
_entry.id   AF-A0A2Z2HA65-F1
#
_cell.length_a   1.000
_cell.length_b   1.000
_cell.length_c   1.000
_cell.angle_alpha   90.00
_cell.angle_beta   90.00
_cell.angle_gamma   90.00
#
_symmetry.space_group_name_H-M   'P 1'
#
loop_
_entity.id
_entity.type
_entity.pdbx_description
1 polymer ?
#
loop_
_entity_poly.entity_id
_entity_poly.type
_entity_poly.pdbx_seq_one_letter_code
_entity_poly.pdbx_strand_id
1 'polypeptide(L)'
;MSDTTREFDYNEALACCARGDHDALHTLYRLEGARMLGVVQRIVRDRGMAEDIVHDAFLAIWQRADTFDSEKGSARTWIFSIARHMALNAIRQRERLVGEIDADTLEQRDDTRPESPSAEAFDWHTGQRMDECLKALEVERRNCVLQAYVEGLSHAEIAAHTGAPLGTIKAWIKRSLVRLRECLA
;
A
#
# COMPACT_ATOMS: atom_id res chain seq x y z
N MET A 1 32.95 5.41 16.80
CA MET A 1 32.11 4.38 17.45
C MET A 1 30.84 4.32 16.64
N SER A 2 30.77 3.32 15.76
CA SER A 2 29.74 3.17 14.74
C SER A 2 28.49 2.60 15.40
N ASP A 3 27.46 3.44 15.56
CA ASP A 3 26.13 2.97 15.96
C ASP A 3 25.42 2.48 14.70
N THR A 4 25.57 1.19 14.42
CA THR A 4 24.84 0.51 13.35
C THR A 4 23.38 0.49 13.76
N THR A 5 22.57 1.41 13.22
CA THR A 5 21.11 1.36 13.33
C THR A 5 20.65 -0.03 12.87
N ARG A 6 20.33 -0.91 13.81
CA ARG A 6 19.87 -2.27 13.53
C ARG A 6 18.53 -2.13 12.83
N GLU A 7 18.51 -2.41 11.53
CA GLU A 7 17.30 -2.42 10.71
C GLU A 7 16.26 -3.36 11.35
N PHE A 8 15.00 -2.92 11.41
CA PHE A 8 13.94 -3.69 12.05
C PHE A 8 13.63 -4.96 11.25
N ASP A 9 13.69 -6.12 11.92
CA ASP A 9 13.41 -7.41 11.28
C ASP A 9 11.90 -7.72 11.29
N TYR A 10 11.25 -7.40 10.17
CA TYR A 10 9.83 -7.68 9.97
C TYR A 10 9.51 -9.19 9.96
N ASN A 11 10.45 -10.05 9.54
CA ASN A 11 10.20 -11.49 9.50
C ASN A 11 10.14 -12.04 10.92
N GLU A 12 11.09 -11.63 11.77
CA GLU A 12 11.10 -12.00 13.18
C GLU A 12 9.84 -11.49 13.89
N ALA A 13 9.45 -10.24 13.65
CA ALA A 13 8.25 -9.64 14.25
C ALA A 13 6.97 -10.42 13.87
N LEU A 14 6.81 -10.84 12.60
CA LEU A 14 5.68 -11.68 12.19
C LEU A 14 5.75 -13.07 12.83
N ALA A 15 6.93 -13.67 12.93
CA ALA A 15 7.09 -14.95 13.60
C ALA A 15 6.72 -14.87 15.10
N CYS A 16 7.04 -13.77 15.78
CA CYS A 16 6.61 -13.51 17.16
C CYS A 16 5.09 -13.33 17.25
N CYS A 17 4.47 -12.58 16.33
CA CYS A 17 3.01 -12.45 16.26
C CYS A 17 2.32 -13.81 16.10
N ALA A 18 2.85 -14.68 15.23
CA ALA A 18 2.33 -16.03 15.03
C ALA A 18 2.38 -16.90 16.30
N ARG A 19 3.27 -16.58 17.25
CA ARG A 19 3.37 -17.25 18.56
C ARG A 19 2.52 -16.57 19.65
N GLY A 20 1.77 -15.53 19.32
CA GLY A 20 0.94 -14.80 20.29
C GLY A 20 1.68 -13.72 21.08
N ASP A 21 2.81 -13.21 20.59
CA ASP A 21 3.55 -12.12 21.23
C ASP A 21 2.94 -10.75 20.89
N HIS A 22 2.16 -10.20 21.81
CA HIS A 22 1.50 -8.91 21.65
C HIS A 22 2.47 -7.72 21.50
N ASP A 23 3.67 -7.80 22.08
CA ASP A 23 4.65 -6.70 22.02
C ASP A 23 5.25 -6.56 20.60
N ALA A 24 5.35 -7.69 19.88
CA ALA A 24 5.75 -7.69 18.48
C ALA A 24 4.74 -6.96 17.59
N LEU A 25 3.43 -7.22 17.79
CA LEU A 25 2.37 -6.52 17.06
C LEU A 25 2.33 -5.04 17.40
N HIS A 26 2.47 -4.69 18.69
CA HIS A 26 2.50 -3.30 19.13
C HIS A 26 3.68 -2.54 18.51
N THR A 27 4.85 -3.18 18.41
CA THR A 27 6.03 -2.59 17.78
C THR A 27 5.82 -2.40 16.27
N LEU A 28 5.24 -3.39 15.58
CA LEU A 28 4.84 -3.26 14.18
C LEU A 28 3.87 -2.08 13.98
N TYR A 29 2.87 -1.95 14.85
CA TYR A 29 1.91 -0.85 14.80
C TYR A 29 2.58 0.50 14.97
N ARG A 30 3.47 0.63 15.97
CA ARG A 30 4.19 1.88 16.25
C ARG A 30 5.08 2.31 15.07
N LEU A 31 5.71 1.35 14.38
CA LEU A 31 6.62 1.64 13.27
C LEU A 31 5.90 1.89 11.94
N GLU A 32 4.83 1.15 11.64
CA GLU A 32 4.21 1.17 10.31
C GLU A 32 2.80 1.77 10.28
N GLY A 33 2.16 2.00 11.44
CA GLY A 33 0.78 2.48 11.50
C GLY A 33 0.56 3.80 10.76
N ALA A 34 1.42 4.80 10.98
CA ALA A 34 1.31 6.09 10.29
C ALA A 34 1.52 5.97 8.78
N ARG A 35 2.48 5.13 8.35
CA ARG A 35 2.78 4.92 6.93
C ARG A 35 1.66 4.16 6.23
N MET A 36 1.12 3.14 6.89
CA MET A 36 -0.04 2.38 6.43
C MET A 36 -1.28 3.27 6.33
N LEU A 37 -1.53 4.14 7.32
CA LEU A 37 -2.60 5.12 7.27
C LEU A 37 -2.48 6.03 6.05
N GLY A 38 -1.28 6.55 5.77
CA GLY A 38 -1.05 7.35 4.57
C GLY A 38 -1.34 6.58 3.27
N VAL A 39 -1.01 5.30 3.20
CA VAL A 39 -1.32 4.46 2.02
C VAL A 39 -2.83 4.23 1.89
N VAL A 40 -3.48 3.80 2.97
CA VAL A 40 -4.92 3.50 2.98
C VAL A 40 -5.74 4.76 2.69
N GLN A 41 -5.37 5.90 3.27
CA GLN A 41 -6.07 7.17 3.08
C GLN A 41 -6.06 7.64 1.61
N ARG A 42 -4.97 7.41 0.86
CA ARG A 42 -4.92 7.73 -0.58
C ARG A 42 -5.87 6.87 -1.40
N ILE A 43 -6.12 5.65 -0.95
CA ILE A 43 -7.04 4.71 -1.59
C ILE A 43 -8.48 5.14 -1.26
N VAL A 44 -8.86 5.13 0.02
CA VAL A 44 -10.28 5.28 0.42
C VAL A 44 -10.78 6.72 0.46
N ARG A 45 -9.88 7.71 0.47
CA ARG A 45 -10.18 9.15 0.49
C ARG A 45 -11.16 9.59 1.60
N ASP A 46 -11.19 8.85 2.70
CA ASP A 46 -11.94 9.17 3.92
C ASP A 46 -11.08 8.80 5.13
N ARG A 47 -10.88 9.76 6.04
CA ARG A 47 -9.96 9.58 7.17
C ARG A 47 -10.49 8.55 8.18
N GLY A 48 -11.78 8.60 8.52
CA GLY A 48 -12.36 7.68 9.51
C GLY A 48 -12.29 6.24 9.01
N MET A 49 -12.70 6.02 7.76
CA MET A 49 -12.57 4.72 7.11
C MET A 49 -11.12 4.25 7.01
N ALA A 50 -10.17 5.15 6.78
CA ALA A 50 -8.76 4.78 6.73
C ALA A 50 -8.22 4.33 8.10
N GLU A 51 -8.59 5.02 9.18
CA GLU A 51 -8.23 4.63 10.55
C GLU A 51 -8.80 3.26 10.92
N ASP A 52 -10.07 3.01 10.61
CA ASP A 52 -10.73 1.72 10.84
C ASP A 52 -10.04 0.59 10.06
N ILE A 53 -9.74 0.81 8.78
CA ILE A 53 -9.08 -0.19 7.94
C ILE A 53 -7.66 -0.49 8.42
N VAL A 54 -6.92 0.52 8.89
CA VAL A 54 -5.59 0.30 9.47
C VAL A 54 -5.71 -0.55 10.72
N HIS A 55 -6.67 -0.24 11.59
CA HIS A 55 -6.92 -1.05 12.80
C HIS A 55 -7.22 -2.51 12.43
N ASP A 56 -8.19 -2.73 11.55
CA ASP A 56 -8.58 -4.08 11.11
C ASP A 56 -7.44 -4.79 10.37
N ALA A 57 -6.59 -4.07 9.63
CA ALA A 57 -5.43 -4.64 8.96
C ALA A 57 -4.41 -5.19 9.96
N PHE A 58 -4.13 -4.49 11.07
CA PHE A 58 -3.25 -5.01 12.11
C PHE A 58 -3.84 -6.22 12.84
N LEU A 59 -5.16 -6.25 13.05
CA LEU A 59 -5.85 -7.45 13.55
C LEU A 59 -5.73 -8.62 12.57
N ALA A 60 -5.90 -8.37 11.27
CA ALA A 60 -5.74 -9.38 10.24
C ALA A 60 -4.29 -9.87 10.12
N ILE A 61 -3.31 -8.98 10.27
CA ILE A 61 -1.88 -9.32 10.32
C ILE A 61 -1.62 -10.27 11.49
N TRP A 62 -2.09 -9.93 12.69
CA TRP A 62 -1.98 -10.78 13.87
C TRP A 62 -2.56 -12.18 13.63
N GLN A 63 -3.79 -12.25 13.14
CA GLN A 63 -4.51 -13.51 12.93
C GLN A 63 -3.90 -14.41 11.85
N ARG A 64 -3.14 -13.83 10.92
CA ARG A 64 -2.62 -14.52 9.73
C ARG A 64 -1.10 -14.56 9.67
N ALA A 65 -0.43 -14.13 10.74
CA ALA A 65 1.03 -14.04 10.76
C ALA A 65 1.71 -15.40 10.51
N ASP A 66 1.07 -16.49 10.89
CA ASP A 66 1.47 -17.88 10.62
C ASP A 66 1.45 -18.26 9.13
N THR A 67 0.66 -17.55 8.32
CA THR A 67 0.57 -17.78 6.87
C THR A 67 1.64 -17.05 6.06
N PHE A 68 2.45 -16.20 6.71
CA PHE A 68 3.54 -15.50 6.05
C PHE A 68 4.66 -16.48 5.65
N ASP A 69 5.18 -16.30 4.45
CA ASP A 69 6.22 -17.13 3.85
C ASP A 69 7.27 -16.20 3.22
N SER A 70 8.47 -16.19 3.79
CA SER A 70 9.58 -15.34 3.37
C SER A 70 10.13 -15.69 1.99
N GLU A 71 9.87 -16.92 1.49
CA GLU A 71 10.27 -17.31 0.13
C GLU A 71 9.39 -16.65 -0.94
N LYS A 72 8.15 -16.25 -0.58
CA LYS A 72 7.19 -15.64 -1.52
C LYS A 72 7.30 -14.11 -1.61
N GLY A 73 8.02 -13.47 -0.70
CA GLY A 73 8.25 -12.03 -0.70
C GLY A 73 8.59 -11.46 0.68
N SER A 74 8.84 -10.16 0.75
CA SER A 74 9.18 -9.50 2.01
C SER A 74 7.99 -9.43 2.97
N ALA A 75 8.23 -9.60 4.27
CA ALA A 75 7.23 -9.43 5.34
C ALA A 75 6.54 -8.06 5.27
N ARG A 76 7.31 -7.00 5.04
CA ARG A 76 6.78 -5.64 4.89
C ARG A 76 5.82 -5.53 3.71
N THR A 77 6.16 -6.10 2.56
CA THR A 77 5.24 -6.13 1.41
C THR A 77 3.97 -6.91 1.73
N TRP A 78 4.06 -8.03 2.43
CA TRP A 78 2.91 -8.83 2.84
C TRP A 78 1.97 -8.04 3.76
N ILE A 79 2.50 -7.35 4.77
CA ILE A 79 1.77 -6.45 5.67
C ILE A 79 0.97 -5.39 4.88
N PHE A 80 1.64 -4.67 3.98
CA PHE A 80 0.97 -3.62 3.18
C PHE A 80 -0.01 -4.19 2.15
N SER A 81 0.19 -5.43 1.69
CA SER A 81 -0.74 -6.09 0.77
C SER A 81 -2.10 -6.36 1.42
N ILE A 82 -2.12 -6.70 2.71
CA ILE A 82 -3.35 -6.90 3.48
C ILE A 82 -4.13 -5.59 3.56
N ALA A 83 -3.48 -4.53 4.05
CA ALA A 83 -4.10 -3.22 4.18
C ALA A 83 -4.64 -2.68 2.84
N ARG A 84 -3.86 -2.78 1.77
CA ARG A 84 -4.28 -2.35 0.43
C ARG A 84 -5.48 -3.16 -0.08
N HIS A 85 -5.51 -4.47 0.16
CA HIS A 85 -6.64 -5.30 -0.25
C HIS A 85 -7.91 -4.88 0.49
N MET A 86 -7.82 -4.65 1.80
CA MET A 86 -8.96 -4.19 2.60
C MET A 86 -9.46 -2.82 2.15
N ALA A 87 -8.55 -1.88 1.88
CA ALA A 87 -8.87 -0.55 1.33
C ALA A 87 -9.63 -0.64 -0.01
N LEU A 88 -9.13 -1.44 -0.95
CA LEU A 88 -9.79 -1.62 -2.25
C LEU A 88 -11.14 -2.33 -2.14
N ASN A 89 -11.29 -3.26 -1.19
CA ASN A 89 -12.57 -3.92 -0.95
C ASN A 89 -13.59 -2.96 -0.34
N ALA A 90 -13.17 -2.09 0.58
CA ALA A 90 -14.04 -1.07 1.17
C ALA A 90 -14.59 -0.11 0.11
N ILE A 91 -13.76 0.35 -0.84
CA ILE A 91 -14.22 1.17 -1.98
C ILE A 91 -15.25 0.42 -2.82
N ARG A 92 -14.94 -0.83 -3.22
CA ARG A 92 -15.87 -1.63 -4.03
C ARG A 92 -17.20 -1.87 -3.33
N GLN A 93 -17.20 -2.03 -2.01
CA GLN A 93 -18.42 -2.20 -1.24
C GLN A 93 -19.22 -0.89 -1.18
N ARG A 94 -18.55 0.25 -0.97
CA ARG A 94 -19.16 1.58 -1.01
C ARG A 94 -19.79 1.86 -2.38
N GLU A 95 -19.11 1.57 -3.47
CA GLU A 95 -19.63 1.74 -4.84
C GLU A 95 -20.89 0.88 -5.09
N ARG A 96 -20.96 -0.34 -4.55
CA ARG A 96 -22.18 -1.16 -4.66
C ARG A 96 -23.35 -0.56 -3.88
N LEU A 97 -23.09 -0.10 -2.66
CA LEU A 97 -24.12 0.49 -1.80
C LEU A 97 -24.63 1.83 -2.37
N VAL A 98 -23.75 2.62 -2.98
CA VAL A 98 -24.11 3.87 -3.66
C VAL A 98 -24.73 3.59 -5.03
N GLY A 99 -24.35 2.52 -5.73
CA GLY A 99 -25.00 2.13 -6.98
C GLY A 99 -26.46 1.67 -6.84
N GLU A 100 -26.91 1.36 -5.61
CA GLU A 100 -28.30 1.00 -5.28
C GLU A 100 -29.12 2.20 -4.78
N ILE A 101 -28.50 3.33 -4.47
CA ILE A 101 -29.15 4.55 -3.96
C ILE A 101 -28.77 5.69 -4.92
N ASP A 102 -29.71 6.04 -5.79
CA ASP A 102 -29.67 7.09 -6.82
C ASP A 102 -28.51 8.10 -6.80
N ALA A 103 -28.00 8.38 -8.00
CA ALA A 103 -26.81 9.14 -8.38
C ALA A 103 -26.77 10.64 -7.99
N ASP A 104 -27.46 11.06 -6.95
CA ASP A 104 -27.48 12.43 -6.46
C ASP A 104 -27.09 12.43 -4.98
N THR A 105 -25.80 12.60 -4.72
CA THR A 105 -25.17 13.23 -3.55
C THR A 105 -23.82 12.56 -3.34
N LEU A 106 -22.74 13.13 -3.88
CA LEU A 106 -21.38 13.07 -3.29
C LEU A 106 -20.41 14.00 -4.05
N GLU A 107 -20.89 15.16 -4.51
CA GLU A 107 -20.00 16.30 -4.80
C GLU A 107 -19.96 17.20 -3.56
N GLN A 108 -19.09 16.85 -2.62
CA GLN A 108 -18.38 17.80 -1.74
C GLN A 108 -17.64 17.00 -0.68
N ARG A 109 -16.33 16.91 -0.84
CA ARG A 109 -15.40 16.77 0.29
C ARG A 109 -14.01 17.19 -0.15
N ASP A 110 -13.79 18.48 0.05
CA ASP A 110 -12.56 19.19 0.43
C ASP A 110 -11.23 18.64 -0.10
N ASP A 111 -10.64 19.44 -0.99
CA ASP A 111 -9.32 19.29 -1.61
C ASP A 111 -8.19 19.68 -0.63
N THR A 112 -8.35 19.38 0.66
CA THR A 112 -7.28 19.54 1.64
C THR A 112 -6.41 18.29 1.62
N ARG A 113 -5.38 18.32 0.77
CA ARG A 113 -4.22 17.44 0.84
C ARG A 113 -3.65 17.52 2.28
N PRO A 114 -3.81 16.47 3.12
CA PRO A 114 -3.22 16.51 4.44
C PRO A 114 -1.71 16.42 4.26
N GLU A 115 -0.97 17.34 4.90
CA GLU A 115 0.48 17.24 4.99
C GLU A 115 0.85 15.86 5.54
N SER A 116 1.76 15.19 4.83
CA SER A 116 2.25 13.86 5.16
C SER A 116 2.80 13.85 6.59
N PRO A 117 2.23 13.05 7.52
CA PRO A 117 2.83 12.91 8.83
C PRO A 117 4.15 12.13 8.70
N SER A 118 5.19 12.68 9.33
CA SER A 118 6.51 12.08 9.60
C SER A 118 7.41 11.74 8.39
N ALA A 119 8.35 12.64 8.14
CA ALA A 119 9.61 12.37 7.47
C ALA A 119 10.51 11.51 8.38
N GLU A 120 10.15 10.24 8.59
CA GLU A 120 11.07 9.27 9.17
C GLU A 120 11.84 8.57 8.04
N ALA A 121 13.14 8.88 8.01
CA ALA A 121 14.19 8.30 7.17
C ALA A 121 13.68 7.77 5.83
N PHE A 122 13.26 8.68 4.94
CA PHE A 122 13.33 8.37 3.53
C PHE A 122 14.81 8.15 3.25
N ASP A 123 15.22 6.89 3.07
CA ASP A 123 16.54 6.60 2.57
C ASP A 123 16.66 7.28 1.21
N TRP A 124 17.26 8.46 1.21
CA TRP A 124 17.38 9.32 0.05
C TRP A 124 18.07 8.58 -1.10
N HIS A 125 18.98 7.65 -0.80
CA HIS A 125 19.65 6.82 -1.80
C HIS A 125 18.67 5.83 -2.44
N THR A 126 17.87 5.13 -1.65
CA THR A 126 16.80 4.25 -2.17
C THR A 126 15.77 5.05 -2.97
N GLY A 127 15.42 6.26 -2.52
CA GLY A 127 14.52 7.15 -3.22
C GLY A 127 15.01 7.60 -4.60
N GLN A 128 16.27 8.01 -4.70
CA GLN A 128 16.88 8.40 -5.98
C GLN A 128 16.99 7.22 -6.95
N ARG A 129 17.45 6.05 -6.47
CA ARG A 129 17.51 4.83 -7.30
C ARG A 129 16.13 4.40 -7.80
N MET A 130 15.10 4.51 -6.96
CA MET A 130 13.72 4.23 -7.37
C MET A 130 13.25 5.19 -8.48
N ASP A 131 13.53 6.48 -8.36
CA ASP A 131 13.16 7.48 -9.36
C ASP A 131 13.86 7.24 -10.71
N GLU A 132 15.14 6.87 -10.68
CA GLU A 132 15.91 6.46 -11.87
C GLU A 132 15.31 5.20 -12.53
N CYS A 133 15.02 4.16 -11.74
CA CYS A 133 14.40 2.94 -12.25
C CYS A 133 12.99 3.19 -12.82
N LEU A 134 12.20 4.09 -12.22
CA LEU A 134 10.90 4.51 -12.74
C LEU A 134 11.05 5.26 -14.06
N LYS A 135 12.05 6.14 -14.19
CA LYS A 135 12.36 6.86 -15.44
C LYS A 135 12.80 5.94 -16.57
N ALA A 136 13.36 4.78 -16.26
CA ALA A 136 13.74 3.76 -17.25
C ALA A 136 12.53 2.97 -17.82
N LEU A 137 11.35 3.08 -17.23
CA LEU A 137 10.12 2.50 -17.79
C LEU A 137 9.55 3.39 -18.89
N GLU A 138 8.88 2.74 -19.85
CA GLU A 138 8.01 3.41 -20.82
C GLU A 138 6.97 4.27 -20.09
N VAL A 139 6.69 5.48 -20.60
CA VAL A 139 5.94 6.53 -19.88
C VAL A 139 4.57 6.05 -19.43
N GLU A 140 3.85 5.36 -20.30
CA GLU A 140 2.52 4.81 -20.07
C GLU A 140 2.55 3.77 -18.94
N ARG A 141 3.58 2.94 -18.90
CA ARG A 141 3.76 1.90 -17.88
C ARG A 141 4.16 2.50 -16.54
N ARG A 142 5.02 3.52 -16.55
CA ARG A 142 5.38 4.31 -15.36
C ARG A 142 4.12 4.96 -14.77
N ASN A 143 3.32 5.62 -15.60
CA ASN A 143 2.09 6.27 -15.16
C ASN A 143 1.11 5.27 -14.56
N CYS A 144 0.92 4.09 -15.18
CA CYS A 144 0.08 3.04 -14.60
C CYS A 144 0.55 2.60 -13.20
N VAL A 145 1.86 2.50 -12.98
CA VAL A 145 2.43 2.14 -11.67
C VAL A 145 2.19 3.26 -10.66
N LEU A 146 2.45 4.51 -11.02
CA LEU A 146 2.22 5.66 -10.15
C LEU A 146 0.72 5.79 -9.80
N GLN A 147 -0.17 5.64 -10.76
CA GLN A 147 -1.61 5.64 -10.52
C GLN A 147 -2.03 4.55 -9.53
N ALA A 148 -1.49 3.34 -9.68
CA ALA A 148 -1.87 2.20 -8.84
C ALA A 148 -1.32 2.26 -7.40
N TYR A 149 -0.14 2.86 -7.21
CA TYR A 149 0.60 2.81 -5.94
C TYR A 149 0.78 4.17 -5.25
N VAL A 150 0.76 5.26 -6.01
CA VAL A 150 0.85 6.63 -5.48
C VAL A 150 -0.53 7.27 -5.41
N GLU A 151 -1.31 7.21 -6.48
CA GLU A 151 -2.65 7.81 -6.52
C GLU A 151 -3.75 6.91 -5.94
N GLY A 152 -3.42 5.64 -5.65
CA GLY A 152 -4.32 4.69 -5.00
C GLY A 152 -5.39 4.10 -5.90
N LEU A 153 -5.33 4.34 -7.22
CA LEU A 153 -6.33 3.87 -8.17
C LEU A 153 -6.30 2.34 -8.30
N SER A 154 -7.48 1.74 -8.39
CA SER A 154 -7.65 0.35 -8.74
C SER A 154 -7.28 0.11 -10.20
N HIS A 155 -6.94 -1.13 -10.55
CA HIS A 155 -6.64 -1.46 -11.95
C HIS A 155 -7.84 -1.24 -12.89
N ALA A 156 -9.07 -1.26 -12.37
CA ALA A 156 -10.28 -0.97 -13.13
C ALA A 156 -10.42 0.53 -13.40
N GLU A 157 -10.18 1.38 -12.40
CA GLU A 157 -10.18 2.83 -12.58
C GLU A 157 -9.06 3.27 -13.54
N ILE A 158 -7.87 2.67 -13.45
CA ILE A 158 -6.77 2.94 -14.40
C ILE A 158 -7.17 2.54 -15.82
N ALA A 159 -7.83 1.38 -16.00
CA ALA A 159 -8.32 0.95 -17.30
C ALA A 159 -9.37 1.93 -17.86
N ALA A 160 -10.30 2.40 -17.02
CA ALA A 160 -11.28 3.41 -17.40
C ALA A 160 -10.62 4.75 -17.76
N HIS A 161 -9.65 5.20 -16.98
CA HIS A 161 -8.95 6.47 -17.17
C HIS A 161 -8.06 6.49 -18.42
N THR A 162 -7.42 5.36 -18.74
CA THR A 162 -6.50 5.23 -19.89
C THR A 162 -7.17 4.72 -21.17
N GLY A 163 -8.39 4.18 -21.09
CA GLY A 163 -9.07 3.51 -22.20
C GLY A 163 -8.47 2.15 -22.59
N ALA A 164 -7.44 1.68 -21.89
CA ALA A 164 -6.81 0.40 -22.17
C ALA A 164 -7.57 -0.78 -21.51
N PRO A 165 -7.57 -1.99 -22.10
CA PRO A 165 -8.22 -3.14 -21.50
C PRO A 165 -7.66 -3.49 -20.10
N LEU A 166 -8.53 -3.91 -19.17
CA LEU A 166 -8.12 -4.29 -17.80
C LEU A 166 -7.02 -5.35 -17.77
N GLY A 167 -7.05 -6.32 -18.69
CA GLY A 167 -6.01 -7.34 -18.82
C GLY A 167 -4.64 -6.73 -19.18
N THR A 168 -4.64 -5.71 -20.03
CA THR A 168 -3.44 -4.96 -20.42
C THR A 168 -2.86 -4.20 -19.23
N ILE A 169 -3.69 -3.47 -18.48
CA ILE A 169 -3.26 -2.75 -17.27
C ILE A 169 -2.63 -3.70 -16.25
N LYS A 170 -3.28 -4.82 -15.95
CA LYS A 170 -2.73 -5.85 -15.04
C LYS A 170 -1.39 -6.38 -15.53
N ALA A 171 -1.25 -6.66 -16.82
CA ALA A 171 -0.01 -7.15 -17.41
C ALA A 171 1.11 -6.10 -17.41
N TRP A 172 0.79 -4.84 -17.71
CA TRP A 172 1.73 -3.73 -17.66
C TRP A 172 2.27 -3.52 -16.25
N ILE A 173 1.39 -3.39 -15.25
CA ILE A 173 1.79 -3.21 -13.86
C ILE A 173 2.66 -4.39 -13.41
N LYS A 174 2.22 -5.64 -13.65
CA LYS A 174 3.00 -6.83 -13.27
C LYS A 174 4.41 -6.82 -13.87
N ARG A 175 4.54 -6.54 -15.18
CA ARG A 175 5.84 -6.51 -15.86
C ARG A 175 6.71 -5.34 -15.40
N SER A 176 6.13 -4.17 -15.19
CA SER A 176 6.84 -3.01 -14.65
C SER A 176 7.41 -3.29 -13.27
N LEU A 177 6.64 -3.94 -12.37
CA LEU A 177 7.12 -4.29 -11.03
C LEU A 177 8.26 -5.31 -11.06
N VAL A 178 8.24 -6.27 -11.99
CA VAL A 178 9.38 -7.18 -12.21
C VAL A 178 10.60 -6.39 -12.66
N ARG A 179 10.44 -5.48 -13.61
CA ARG A 179 11.54 -4.66 -14.13
C ARG A 179 12.14 -3.73 -13.09
N LEU A 180 11.29 -3.10 -12.25
CA LEU A 180 11.74 -2.26 -11.14
C LEU A 180 12.55 -3.08 -10.12
N ARG A 181 12.12 -4.31 -9.82
CA ARG A 181 12.85 -5.20 -8.93
C ARG A 181 14.24 -5.54 -9.47
N GLU A 182 14.34 -5.88 -10.75
CA GLU A 182 15.62 -6.15 -11.43
C GLU A 182 16.55 -4.94 -11.45
N CYS A 183 15.99 -3.72 -11.57
CA CYS A 183 16.77 -2.48 -11.59
C CYS A 183 17.30 -2.08 -10.20
N LEU A 184 16.58 -2.46 -9.14
CA LEU A 184 16.94 -2.16 -7.76
C LEU A 184 17.87 -3.20 -7.12
N ALA A 185 17.88 -4.43 -7.66
CA ALA A 185 18.85 -5.46 -7.31
C ALA A 185 20.28 -4.98 -7.54
#